data_AF-A0A4D8XQ52-F1
#
_entry.id   AF-A0A4D8XQ52-F1
#
_cell.length_a   1.000
_cell.length_b   1.000
_cell.length_c   1.000
_cell.angle_alpha   90.00
_cell.angle_beta   90.00
_cell.angle_gamma   90.00
#
_symmetry.space_group_name_H-M   'P 1'
#
loop_
_entity.id
_entity.type
_entity.pdbx_description
1 polymer ?
#
loop_
_entity_poly.entity_id
_entity_poly.type
_entity_poly.pdbx_seq_one_letter_code
_entity_poly.pdbx_strand_id
1 'polypeptide(L)'
;PQSSTTSTLRRIADAAVCRYGYTAHMERLMKAQALADPSRYQFMSSKKTVEINPFHPLIADLAARVEKDKEDESLKVVAQTLFDAALVQGDFELTDKTRFTQSVVSLLNGKVTCLRVARDVRCI
;
A
#
# COMPACT_ATOMS: atom_id res chain seq x y z
N PRO A 1 -12.70 -10.55 22.41
CA PRO A 1 -13.49 -9.31 22.19
C PRO A 1 -13.19 -8.73 20.79
N GLN A 2 -13.73 -9.36 19.73
CA GLN A 2 -14.96 -8.91 19.04
C GLN A 2 -14.75 -7.57 18.28
N SER A 3 -13.92 -7.56 17.22
CA SER A 3 -13.92 -6.46 16.22
C SER A 3 -13.40 -6.82 14.81
N SER A 4 -12.87 -8.02 14.57
CA SER A 4 -12.13 -8.31 13.33
C SER A 4 -12.93 -8.90 12.17
N THR A 5 -14.17 -9.36 12.35
CA THR A 5 -14.85 -10.20 11.34
C THR A 5 -15.82 -9.44 10.40
N THR A 6 -16.23 -8.22 10.73
CA THR A 6 -17.15 -7.43 9.88
C THR A 6 -16.43 -6.40 9.00
N SER A 7 -15.15 -6.13 9.25
CA SER A 7 -14.40 -5.08 8.56
C SER A 7 -13.66 -5.55 7.30
N THR A 8 -13.39 -6.84 7.15
CA THR A 8 -12.49 -7.39 6.11
C THR A 8 -13.09 -7.34 4.71
N LEU A 9 -14.43 -7.34 4.59
CA LEU A 9 -15.13 -7.37 3.30
C LEU A 9 -15.07 -6.05 2.51
N ARG A 10 -14.65 -4.95 3.13
CA ARG A 10 -14.60 -3.63 2.49
C ARG A 10 -13.17 -3.13 2.23
N ARG A 11 -12.16 -3.83 2.73
CA ARG A 11 -10.75 -3.46 2.57
C ARG A 11 -10.18 -4.09 1.31
N ILE A 12 -9.31 -3.34 0.64
CA ILE A 12 -8.64 -3.77 -0.61
C ILE A 12 -7.48 -4.70 -0.26
N ALA A 13 -6.72 -4.35 0.77
CA ALA A 13 -5.58 -5.11 1.26
C ALA A 13 -5.34 -4.83 2.75
N ASP A 14 -4.95 -5.84 3.51
CA ASP A 14 -4.61 -5.75 4.93
C ASP A 14 -3.17 -6.20 5.17
N ALA A 15 -2.36 -5.41 5.88
CA ALA A 15 -1.02 -5.81 6.28
C ALA A 15 -1.09 -6.68 7.55
N ALA A 16 -0.75 -7.96 7.41
CA ALA A 16 -0.65 -8.94 8.49
C ALA A 16 0.82 -9.22 8.87
N VAL A 17 1.05 -9.55 10.13
CA VAL A 17 2.38 -9.90 10.65
C VAL A 17 2.42 -11.37 11.01
N CYS A 18 3.57 -12.02 10.83
CA CYS A 18 3.79 -13.39 11.28
C CYS A 18 3.48 -13.54 12.78
N ARG A 19 3.04 -14.73 13.21
CA ARG A 19 2.64 -15.01 14.61
C ARG A 19 3.68 -14.67 15.69
N TYR A 20 4.95 -14.52 15.31
CA TYR A 20 6.06 -14.17 16.20
C TYR A 20 6.63 -12.76 15.95
N GLY A 21 6.02 -11.98 15.06
CA GLY A 21 6.47 -10.63 14.72
C GLY A 21 5.82 -9.54 15.56
N TYR A 22 6.40 -8.35 15.50
CA TYR A 22 5.88 -7.17 16.21
C TYR A 22 4.63 -6.65 15.54
N THR A 23 3.57 -6.41 16.31
CA THR A 23 2.39 -5.68 15.81
C THR A 23 2.78 -4.23 15.50
N ALA A 24 2.02 -3.52 14.66
CA ALA A 24 2.30 -2.13 14.31
C ALA A 24 2.49 -1.22 15.54
N HIS A 25 1.63 -1.41 16.55
CA HIS A 25 1.74 -0.69 17.81
C HIS A 25 3.02 -1.04 18.58
N MET A 26 3.41 -2.32 18.58
CA MET A 26 4.63 -2.79 19.24
C MET A 26 5.89 -2.28 18.52
N GLU A 27 5.91 -2.28 17.19
CA GLU A 27 7.00 -1.70 16.39
C GLU A 27 7.16 -0.21 16.70
N ARG A 28 6.06 0.54 16.82
CA ARG A 28 6.09 1.96 17.20
C ARG A 28 6.61 2.17 18.62
N LEU A 29 6.15 1.38 19.60
CA LEU A 29 6.60 1.49 20.98
C LEU A 29 8.09 1.12 21.11
N MET A 30 8.51 0.06 20.44
CA MET A 30 9.90 -0.38 20.43
C MET A 30 10.80 0.64 19.74
N LYS A 31 10.37 1.27 18.65
CA LYS A 31 11.12 2.37 18.03
C LYS A 31 11.28 3.56 18.97
N ALA A 32 10.23 3.90 19.74
CA ALA A 32 10.29 4.98 20.72
C ALA A 32 11.24 4.67 21.89
N GLN A 33 11.33 3.39 22.30
CA GLN A 33 12.20 2.94 23.40
C GLN A 33 13.65 2.65 22.94
N ALA A 34 13.84 2.21 21.70
CA ALA A 34 15.14 1.88 21.11
C ALA A 34 15.94 3.10 20.64
N LEU A 35 15.50 4.32 20.97
CA LEU A 35 16.24 5.56 20.70
C LEU A 35 17.67 5.54 21.28
N ALA A 36 17.90 4.71 22.30
CA ALA A 36 19.20 4.51 22.93
C ALA A 36 20.13 3.51 22.19
N ASP A 37 19.60 2.62 21.34
CA ASP A 37 20.40 1.63 20.61
C ASP A 37 19.76 1.24 19.25
N PRO A 38 20.23 1.82 18.12
CA PRO A 38 19.67 1.58 16.80
C PRO A 38 19.95 0.18 16.24
N SER A 39 20.91 -0.57 16.82
CA SER A 39 21.30 -1.88 16.32
C SER A 39 20.23 -2.95 16.59
N ARG A 40 19.47 -2.81 17.70
CA ARG A 40 18.38 -3.72 18.07
C ARG A 40 17.19 -3.60 17.15
N TYR A 41 16.93 -2.41 16.60
CA TYR A 41 15.76 -2.14 15.75
C TYR A 41 15.82 -2.89 14.40
N GLN A 42 17.01 -3.00 13.79
CA GLN A 42 17.15 -3.64 12.47
C GLN A 42 16.80 -5.14 12.50
N PHE A 43 17.11 -5.83 13.60
CA PHE A 43 16.73 -7.24 13.80
C PHE A 43 15.24 -7.44 14.10
N MET A 44 14.52 -6.37 14.43
CA MET A 44 13.12 -6.41 14.86
C MET A 44 12.13 -6.04 13.75
N SER A 45 12.62 -5.47 12.64
CA SER A 45 11.82 -5.23 11.44
C SER A 45 11.46 -6.58 10.80
N SER A 46 10.30 -7.10 11.18
CA SER A 46 9.76 -8.34 10.63
C SER A 46 9.25 -8.11 9.21
N LYS A 47 9.35 -9.14 8.35
CA LYS A 47 8.68 -9.12 7.04
C LYS A 47 7.18 -8.97 7.26
N LYS A 48 6.60 -7.93 6.66
CA LYS A 48 5.16 -7.66 6.67
C LYS A 48 4.52 -8.42 5.49
N THR A 49 3.45 -9.16 5.75
CA THR A 49 2.71 -9.91 4.73
C THR A 49 1.46 -9.10 4.38
N VAL A 50 1.11 -8.97 3.11
CA VAL A 50 -0.12 -8.27 2.71
C VAL A 50 -1.13 -9.30 2.23
N GLU A 51 -2.28 -9.31 2.88
CA GLU A 51 -3.46 -10.09 2.51
C GLU A 51 -4.27 -9.28 1.50
N ILE A 52 -4.56 -9.90 0.36
CA ILE A 52 -5.20 -9.26 -0.79
C ILE A 52 -6.58 -9.90 -0.99
N ASN A 53 -7.62 -9.09 -1.16
CA ASN A 53 -8.97 -9.59 -1.47
C ASN A 53 -9.15 -9.84 -2.99
N PRO A 54 -9.29 -11.09 -3.45
CA PRO A 54 -9.39 -11.40 -4.88
C PRO A 54 -10.70 -10.91 -5.52
N PHE A 55 -11.75 -10.66 -4.75
CA PHE A 55 -13.06 -10.23 -5.27
C PHE A 55 -13.15 -8.72 -5.51
N HIS A 56 -12.14 -7.94 -5.13
CA HIS A 56 -12.18 -6.50 -5.33
C HIS A 56 -11.89 -6.16 -6.81
N PRO A 57 -12.73 -5.34 -7.48
CA PRO A 57 -12.62 -5.09 -8.92
C PRO A 57 -11.25 -4.52 -9.34
N LEU A 58 -10.63 -3.70 -8.48
CA LEU A 58 -9.29 -3.16 -8.73
C LEU A 58 -8.22 -4.27 -8.85
N ILE A 59 -8.32 -5.33 -8.06
CA ILE A 59 -7.33 -6.42 -8.05
C ILE A 59 -7.56 -7.35 -9.24
N ALA A 60 -8.82 -7.61 -9.60
CA ALA A 60 -9.17 -8.32 -10.82
C ALA A 60 -8.66 -7.59 -12.08
N ASP A 61 -8.87 -6.27 -12.15
CA ASP A 61 -8.37 -5.44 -13.25
C ASP A 61 -6.84 -5.41 -13.30
N LEU A 62 -6.18 -5.35 -12.14
CA LEU A 62 -4.72 -5.36 -12.06
C LEU A 62 -4.16 -6.71 -12.56
N ALA A 63 -4.76 -7.83 -12.15
CA ALA A 63 -4.36 -9.15 -12.61
C ALA A 63 -4.50 -9.31 -14.14
N ALA A 64 -5.64 -8.87 -14.69
CA ALA A 64 -5.88 -8.90 -16.13
C ALA A 64 -4.89 -8.03 -16.93
N ARG A 65 -4.38 -6.94 -16.35
CA ARG A 65 -3.35 -6.08 -16.97
C ARG A 65 -1.95 -6.69 -16.88
N VAL A 66 -1.61 -7.31 -15.75
CA VAL A 66 -0.32 -8.00 -15.57
C VAL A 66 -0.19 -9.21 -16.50
N GLU A 67 -1.28 -9.92 -16.78
CA GLU A 67 -1.28 -11.02 -17.74
C GLU A 67 -0.98 -10.56 -19.18
N LYS A 68 -1.38 -9.34 -19.54
CA LYS A 68 -1.13 -8.75 -20.86
C LYS A 68 0.30 -8.24 -20.98
N ASP A 69 0.73 -7.41 -20.02
CA ASP A 69 2.04 -6.76 -20.03
C ASP A 69 2.70 -6.83 -18.64
N LYS A 70 3.62 -7.78 -18.48
CA LYS A 70 4.32 -8.02 -17.19
C LYS A 70 5.35 -6.93 -16.84
N GLU A 71 5.85 -6.22 -17.85
CA GLU A 71 6.93 -5.24 -17.69
C GLU A 71 6.46 -3.78 -17.71
N ASP A 72 5.16 -3.53 -17.58
CA ASP A 72 4.63 -2.17 -17.48
C ASP A 72 5.04 -1.53 -16.14
N GLU A 73 5.92 -0.54 -16.21
CA GLU A 73 6.39 0.24 -15.06
C GLU A 73 5.23 0.95 -14.34
N SER A 74 4.16 1.32 -15.05
CA SER A 74 3.00 1.94 -14.43
C SER A 74 2.25 0.97 -13.50
N LEU A 75 2.16 -0.32 -13.86
CA LEU A 75 1.56 -1.36 -13.01
C LEU A 75 2.41 -1.63 -11.77
N LYS A 76 3.74 -1.60 -11.90
CA LYS A 76 4.68 -1.72 -10.77
C LYS A 76 4.48 -0.56 -9.77
N VAL A 77 4.32 0.67 -10.25
CA VAL A 77 4.04 1.84 -9.40
C VAL A 77 2.69 1.70 -8.68
N VAL A 78 1.65 1.24 -9.37
CA VAL A 78 0.33 1.01 -8.75
C VAL A 78 0.41 -0.07 -7.67
N ALA A 79 1.07 -1.20 -7.95
CA ALA A 79 1.24 -2.29 -6.97
C ALA A 79 2.02 -1.85 -5.72
N GLN A 80 3.09 -1.07 -5.90
CA GLN A 80 3.84 -0.49 -4.78
C GLN A 80 2.99 0.50 -3.97
N THR A 81 2.21 1.35 -4.66
CA THR A 81 1.32 2.31 -3.99
C THR A 81 0.23 1.60 -3.18
N LEU A 82 -0.31 0.47 -3.68
CA LEU A 82 -1.27 -0.36 -2.95
C LEU A 82 -0.64 -1.00 -1.70
N PHE A 83 0.60 -1.46 -1.80
CA PHE A 83 1.34 -1.99 -0.66
C PHE A 83 1.56 -0.93 0.42
N ASP A 84 2.02 0.26 0.03
CA ASP A 84 2.21 1.38 0.95
C ASP A 84 0.89 1.82 1.59
N ALA A 85 -0.21 1.83 0.82
CA ALA A 85 -1.53 2.13 1.35
C ALA A 85 -2.00 1.10 2.39
N ALA A 86 -1.73 -0.20 2.17
CA ALA A 86 -2.03 -1.25 3.14
C ALA A 86 -1.21 -1.10 4.43
N LEU A 87 0.05 -0.65 4.34
CA LEU A 87 0.86 -0.34 5.52
C LEU A 87 0.29 0.83 6.32
N VAL A 88 -0.15 1.91 5.64
CA VAL A 88 -0.83 3.04 6.31
C VAL A 88 -2.10 2.58 7.00
N GLN A 89 -2.91 1.72 6.37
CA GLN A 89 -4.13 1.17 6.96
C GLN A 89 -3.85 0.27 8.17
N GLY A 90 -2.74 -0.46 8.15
CA GLY A 90 -2.28 -1.27 9.27
C GLY A 90 -1.54 -0.50 10.37
N ASP A 91 -1.54 0.84 10.33
CA ASP A 91 -0.82 1.72 11.26
C ASP A 91 0.71 1.48 11.31
N PHE A 92 1.29 0.89 10.27
CA PHE A 92 2.73 0.71 10.16
C PHE A 92 3.40 2.01 9.70
N GLU A 93 4.62 2.25 10.17
CA GLU A 93 5.38 3.42 9.75
C GLU A 93 6.06 3.17 8.39
N LEU A 94 5.84 4.06 7.43
CA LEU A 94 6.52 4.01 6.14
C LEU A 94 7.97 4.46 6.28
N THR A 95 8.88 3.69 5.70
CA THR A 95 10.30 4.05 5.57
C THR A 95 10.47 5.26 4.66
N ASP A 96 9.84 5.25 3.48
CA ASP A 96 9.99 6.30 2.45
C ASP A 96 8.66 7.01 2.15
N LYS A 97 8.26 7.94 3.02
CA LYS A 97 7.02 8.72 2.86
C LYS A 97 7.02 9.56 1.58
N THR A 98 8.18 10.07 1.18
CA THR A 98 8.36 10.92 -0.02
C THR A 98 8.05 10.16 -1.30
N ARG A 99 8.55 8.92 -1.42
CA ARG A 99 8.27 8.03 -2.57
C ARG A 99 6.78 7.76 -2.70
N PHE A 100 6.11 7.39 -1.60
CA PHE A 100 4.67 7.18 -1.60
C PHE A 100 3.90 8.41 -2.09
N THR A 101 4.23 9.60 -1.56
CA THR A 101 3.57 10.85 -2.01
C THR A 101 3.81 11.15 -3.49
N GLN A 102 5.02 10.91 -4.00
CA GLN A 102 5.35 11.13 -5.41
C GLN A 102 4.57 10.17 -6.32
N SER A 103 4.48 8.89 -5.95
CA SER A 103 3.69 7.88 -6.67
C SER A 103 2.20 8.21 -6.67
N VAL A 104 1.64 8.67 -5.55
CA VAL A 104 0.24 9.10 -5.50
C VAL A 104 0.00 10.31 -6.40
N VAL A 105 0.87 11.33 -6.33
CA VAL A 105 0.74 12.55 -7.15
C VAL A 105 0.89 12.23 -8.64
N SER A 106 1.78 11.32 -9.04
CA SER A 106 1.93 10.93 -10.45
C SER A 106 0.67 10.22 -10.97
N LEU A 107 0.07 9.33 -10.17
CA LEU A 107 -1.19 8.65 -10.51
C LEU A 107 -2.37 9.62 -10.61
N LEU A 108 -2.45 10.59 -9.69
CA LEU A 108 -3.47 11.63 -9.73
C LEU A 108 -3.31 12.52 -10.96
N ASN A 109 -2.09 12.95 -11.27
CA ASN A 109 -1.81 13.77 -12.44
C ASN A 109 -2.22 13.05 -13.73
N GLY A 110 -1.91 11.76 -13.90
CA GLY A 110 -2.30 10.99 -15.07
C GLY A 110 -3.83 10.92 -15.29
N LYS A 111 -4.63 10.83 -14.23
CA LYS A 111 -6.09 10.84 -14.33
C LYS A 111 -6.67 12.26 -14.52
N VAL A 112 -6.09 13.26 -13.85
CA VAL A 112 -6.56 14.66 -13.92
C VAL A 112 -6.23 15.30 -15.27
N THR A 113 -5.06 15.04 -15.87
CA THR A 113 -4.75 15.50 -17.24
C THR A 113 -5.59 14.79 -18.29
N CYS A 114 -5.88 13.49 -18.12
CA CYS A 114 -6.81 12.77 -18.99
C CYS A 114 -8.24 13.35 -18.93
N LEU A 115 -8.71 13.76 -17.74
CA LEU A 115 -10.00 14.46 -17.57
C LEU A 115 -10.03 15.87 -18.21
N ARG A 116 -8.88 16.55 -18.30
CA ARG A 116 -8.78 17.85 -18.97
C ARG A 116 -8.78 17.68 -20.50
N VAL A 117 -8.03 16.70 -21.03
CA VAL A 117 -8.06 16.34 -22.46
C VAL A 117 -9.46 15.85 -22.88
N ALA A 118 -10.12 15.02 -22.07
CA ALA A 118 -11.47 14.55 -22.37
C ALA A 118 -12.55 15.65 -22.31
N ARG A 119 -12.29 16.79 -21.66
CA ARG A 119 -13.18 17.96 -21.67
C ARG A 119 -12.90 18.92 -22.83
N ASP A 120 -11.66 18.98 -23.32
CA ASP A 120 -11.27 19.80 -24.47
C ASP A 120 -11.53 19.13 -25.84
N VAL A 121 -11.92 17.85 -25.89
CA VAL A 121 -12.46 17.23 -27.12
C VAL A 121 -13.97 17.52 -27.25
N ARG A 122 -14.32 18.82 -27.27
CA ARG A 122 -15.57 19.32 -27.85
C ARG A 122 -15.22 20.35 -28.92
N CYS A 123 -15.20 19.86 -30.16
CA CYS A 123 -15.46 20.58 -31.42
C CYS A 123 -14.53 21.76 -31.76
N ILE A 124 -13.53 21.51 -32.60
CA ILE A 124 -13.54 21.83 -34.05
C ILE A 124 -12.95 20.63 -34.78
#